data_AF-A0A1L7NG42-F1
#
_entry.id   AF-A0A1L7NG42-F1
#
_cell.length_a   1.000
_cell.length_b   1.000
_cell.length_c   1.000
_cell.angle_alpha   90.00
_cell.angle_beta   90.00
_cell.angle_gamma   90.00
#
_symmetry.space_group_name_H-M   'P 1'
#
loop_
_entity.id
_entity.type
_entity.pdbx_description
1 polymer ?
#
loop_
_entity_poly.entity_id
_entity_poly.type
_entity_poly.pdbx_seq_one_letter_code
_entity_poly.pdbx_strand_id
1 'polypeptide(L)'
;MGLTSFGGPIAHLGYFRDEFVVRRQWLSERSYADLVALCQFLPGPASSQVGIALGLSRSGYTGALAAWLGFTLPSAIALIFFALGMASYGDTMPAGVLHGLKVVAVAVVAQAVWGMARNLCPDAPRISIMAAATCFVLLVPSAWGQVSVIVLAGIVGLLLFKPQHGDTHDPLPISVRRRIGLFWLALFFVLLLGLPLLAAVIPIQTLAMVDAFYRAGSLVFGGGHVVLPLLQAEVVPSGWVDNDPFLAGYGAAQAVPGPLFTFAAFLGASMNHAPTGWLGGLICLLAIFAPSFLLVMGALPFWEYLRRSLRTQAALLGINAAVVGLLLAALYQPVWTSAIHGPQDFGLALVAMVALIFWKLPPWLVVLGSGVLGWLLSTVL
;
A
#
# COMPACT_ATOMS: atom_id res chain seq x y z
N MET A 1 15.25 6.84 -9.39
CA MET A 1 14.03 6.00 -9.35
C MET A 1 12.88 6.68 -8.60
N GLY A 2 13.07 7.24 -7.40
CA GLY A 2 11.98 7.97 -6.71
C GLY A 2 11.36 9.14 -7.50
N LEU A 3 12.10 9.74 -8.45
CA LEU A 3 11.61 10.79 -9.36
C LEU A 3 11.03 10.27 -10.69
N THR A 4 11.23 9.00 -11.03
CA THR A 4 11.02 8.48 -12.40
C THR A 4 10.14 7.24 -12.47
N SER A 5 9.92 6.55 -11.35
CA SER A 5 9.13 5.32 -11.29
C SER A 5 7.65 5.63 -11.10
N PHE A 6 6.90 5.68 -12.22
CA PHE A 6 5.44 5.79 -12.24
C PHE A 6 4.80 4.41 -12.47
N GLY A 7 3.49 4.29 -12.22
CA GLY A 7 2.72 3.10 -12.61
C GLY A 7 2.61 1.99 -11.56
N GLY A 8 2.95 2.29 -10.30
CA GLY A 8 2.68 1.41 -9.16
C GLY A 8 3.64 0.21 -9.04
N PRO A 9 3.35 -0.74 -8.14
CA PRO A 9 4.32 -1.76 -7.72
C PRO A 9 4.89 -2.61 -8.87
N ILE A 10 4.06 -3.04 -9.82
CA ILE A 10 4.50 -3.87 -10.95
C ILE A 10 5.48 -3.08 -11.83
N ALA A 11 5.18 -1.82 -12.13
CA ALA A 11 6.07 -0.96 -12.91
C ALA A 11 7.39 -0.72 -12.17
N HIS A 12 7.35 -0.45 -10.87
CA HIS A 12 8.55 -0.26 -10.04
C HIS A 12 9.47 -1.49 -10.08
N LEU A 13 8.91 -2.69 -9.95
CA LEU A 13 9.67 -3.93 -10.07
C LEU A 13 10.23 -4.13 -11.49
N GLY A 14 9.53 -3.67 -12.53
CA GLY A 14 10.07 -3.61 -13.89
C GLY A 14 11.28 -2.68 -14.00
N TYR A 15 11.18 -1.45 -13.48
CA TYR A 15 12.29 -0.49 -13.46
C TYR A 15 13.51 -1.01 -12.69
N PHE A 16 13.29 -1.66 -11.54
CA PHE A 16 14.38 -2.23 -10.75
C PHE A 16 15.06 -3.40 -11.46
N ARG A 17 14.30 -4.23 -12.17
CA ARG A 17 14.88 -5.29 -13.01
C ARG A 17 15.75 -4.72 -14.13
N ASP A 18 15.25 -3.74 -14.89
CA ASP A 18 16.01 -3.13 -15.97
C ASP A 18 17.32 -2.51 -15.44
N GLU A 19 17.26 -1.78 -14.33
CA GLU A 19 18.43 -1.10 -13.79
C GLU A 19 19.42 -2.08 -13.14
N PHE A 20 18.97 -2.96 -12.24
CA PHE A 20 19.86 -3.74 -11.38
C PHE A 20 20.19 -5.13 -11.94
N VAL A 21 19.34 -5.69 -12.79
CA VAL A 21 19.62 -6.96 -13.49
C VAL A 21 20.22 -6.67 -14.85
N VAL A 22 19.53 -5.92 -15.72
CA VAL A 22 19.96 -5.77 -17.13
C VAL A 22 21.13 -4.79 -17.30
N ARG A 23 21.03 -3.57 -16.78
CA ARG A 23 22.05 -2.53 -17.00
C ARG A 23 23.27 -2.69 -16.09
N ARG A 24 23.04 -2.81 -14.78
CA ARG A 24 24.13 -2.86 -13.79
C ARG A 24 24.64 -4.25 -13.47
N GLN A 25 23.89 -5.30 -13.81
CA GLN A 25 24.27 -6.69 -13.58
C GLN A 25 24.67 -6.96 -12.11
N TRP A 26 23.96 -6.34 -11.16
CA TRP A 26 24.20 -6.55 -9.72
C TRP A 26 23.64 -7.89 -9.23
N LEU A 27 22.63 -8.41 -9.92
CA LEU A 27 21.89 -9.63 -9.57
C LEU A 27 21.55 -10.41 -10.84
N SER A 28 21.45 -11.73 -10.71
CA SER A 28 20.86 -12.57 -11.77
C SER A 28 19.33 -12.39 -11.81
N GLU A 29 18.71 -12.76 -12.94
CA GLU A 29 17.25 -12.81 -13.08
C GLU A 29 16.60 -13.67 -11.98
N ARG A 30 17.22 -14.81 -11.65
CA ARG A 30 16.72 -15.73 -10.61
C ARG A 30 16.81 -15.12 -9.23
N SER A 31 17.95 -14.54 -8.87
CA SER A 31 18.11 -13.88 -7.57
C SER A 31 17.17 -12.68 -7.43
N TYR A 32 16.91 -11.95 -8.52
CA TYR A 32 15.93 -10.86 -8.51
C TYR A 32 14.51 -11.37 -8.32
N ALA A 33 14.11 -12.42 -9.06
CA ALA A 33 12.80 -13.06 -8.91
C ALA A 33 12.59 -13.59 -7.49
N ASP A 34 13.61 -14.18 -6.87
CA ASP A 34 13.55 -14.68 -5.50
C ASP A 34 13.43 -13.55 -4.47
N LEU A 35 14.07 -12.40 -4.72
CA LEU A 35 13.95 -11.20 -3.89
C LEU A 35 12.55 -10.60 -3.98
N VAL A 36 12.00 -10.54 -5.19
CA VAL A 36 10.62 -10.12 -5.44
C VAL A 36 9.64 -11.05 -4.73
N ALA A 37 9.84 -12.36 -4.83
CA ALA A 37 8.99 -13.35 -4.16
C ALA A 37 9.02 -13.20 -2.63
N LEU A 38 10.19 -12.96 -2.04
CA LEU A 38 10.30 -12.65 -0.60
C LEU A 38 9.50 -11.40 -0.23
N CYS A 39 9.66 -10.31 -0.99
CA CYS A 39 8.99 -9.04 -0.68
C CYS A 39 7.48 -9.06 -1.00
N GLN A 40 7.01 -9.97 -1.83
CA GLN A 40 5.59 -10.21 -2.06
C GLN A 40 4.98 -11.17 -1.02
N PHE A 41 5.82 -12.02 -0.43
CA PHE A 41 5.45 -12.89 0.68
C PHE A 41 5.23 -12.10 1.98
N LEU A 42 6.12 -11.14 2.25
CA LEU A 42 6.06 -10.32 3.45
C LEU A 42 4.93 -9.28 3.35
N PRO A 43 4.28 -8.93 4.46
CA PRO A 43 3.40 -7.79 4.46
C PRO A 43 4.20 -6.49 4.28
N GLY A 44 3.65 -5.57 3.49
CA GLY A 44 4.14 -4.23 3.22
C GLY A 44 4.15 -3.88 1.71
N PRO A 45 4.72 -2.72 1.35
CA PRO A 45 4.85 -2.28 -0.03
C PRO A 45 5.98 -3.04 -0.71
N ALA A 46 5.63 -4.09 -1.46
CA ALA A 46 6.58 -5.00 -2.11
C ALA A 46 7.69 -4.28 -2.90
N SER A 47 7.38 -3.24 -3.69
CA SER A 47 8.41 -2.50 -4.43
C SER A 47 9.40 -1.80 -3.50
N SER A 48 8.94 -1.15 -2.43
CA SER A 48 9.85 -0.50 -1.49
C SER A 48 10.68 -1.52 -0.72
N GLN A 49 10.10 -2.67 -0.36
CA GLN A 49 10.84 -3.77 0.27
C GLN A 49 11.93 -4.33 -0.63
N VAL A 50 11.67 -4.51 -1.93
CA VAL A 50 12.71 -4.88 -2.89
C VAL A 50 13.80 -3.81 -2.92
N GLY A 51 13.45 -2.52 -2.96
CA GLY A 51 14.42 -1.43 -2.89
C GLY A 51 15.27 -1.47 -1.61
N ILE A 52 14.65 -1.68 -0.44
CA ILE A 52 15.32 -1.84 0.85
C ILE A 52 16.28 -3.03 0.82
N ALA A 53 15.83 -4.18 0.29
CA ALA A 53 16.63 -5.40 0.24
C ALA A 53 17.79 -5.31 -0.78
N LEU A 54 17.59 -4.62 -1.91
CA LEU A 54 18.65 -4.25 -2.85
C LEU A 54 19.68 -3.31 -2.21
N GLY A 55 19.23 -2.32 -1.45
CA GLY A 55 20.13 -1.45 -0.69
C GLY A 55 20.92 -2.25 0.36
N LEU A 56 20.24 -3.14 1.06
CA LEU A 56 20.83 -4.03 2.07
C LEU A 56 21.92 -4.93 1.46
N SER A 57 21.70 -5.48 0.26
CA SER A 57 22.68 -6.33 -0.42
C SER A 57 23.93 -5.57 -0.85
N ARG A 58 23.83 -4.25 -1.07
CA ARG A 58 24.95 -3.42 -1.54
C ARG A 58 25.80 -2.82 -0.43
N SER A 59 25.19 -2.36 0.66
CA SER A 59 25.92 -1.67 1.74
C SER A 59 25.35 -1.93 3.13
N GLY A 60 24.63 -3.03 3.32
CA GLY A 60 23.99 -3.32 4.60
C GLY A 60 22.95 -2.28 4.98
N TYR A 61 22.80 -1.98 6.27
CA TYR A 61 21.73 -1.11 6.79
C TYR A 61 21.76 0.31 6.21
N THR A 62 22.95 0.86 5.97
CA THR A 62 23.09 2.20 5.37
C THR A 62 22.64 2.20 3.90
N GLY A 63 22.93 1.14 3.16
CA GLY A 63 22.43 0.96 1.79
C GLY A 63 20.91 0.81 1.75
N ALA A 64 20.33 0.05 2.68
CA ALA A 64 18.88 -0.09 2.83
C ALA A 64 18.19 1.26 3.09
N LEU A 65 18.74 2.05 4.02
CA LEU A 65 18.24 3.39 4.34
C LEU A 65 18.38 4.34 3.15
N ALA A 66 19.54 4.37 2.49
CA ALA A 66 19.78 5.24 1.34
C ALA A 66 18.83 4.90 0.16
N ALA A 67 18.61 3.61 -0.12
CA ALA A 67 17.69 3.16 -1.16
C ALA A 67 16.24 3.57 -0.83
N TRP A 68 15.81 3.40 0.42
CA TRP A 68 14.49 3.83 0.87
C TRP A 68 14.30 5.35 0.77
N LEU A 69 15.26 6.13 1.27
CA LEU A 69 15.22 7.60 1.20
C LEU A 69 15.14 8.09 -0.25
N GLY A 70 16.01 7.58 -1.13
CA GLY A 70 16.05 7.97 -2.54
C GLY A 70 14.83 7.54 -3.35
N PHE A 71 14.12 6.50 -2.89
CA PHE A 71 12.88 6.04 -3.54
C PHE A 71 11.62 6.73 -2.99
N THR A 72 11.63 7.13 -1.72
CA THR A 72 10.41 7.53 -0.97
C THR A 72 10.33 9.03 -0.73
N LEU A 73 11.45 9.71 -0.44
CA LEU A 73 11.43 11.13 -0.07
C LEU A 73 10.86 12.05 -1.17
N PRO A 74 11.18 11.88 -2.47
CA PRO A 74 10.65 12.79 -3.49
C PRO A 74 9.12 12.83 -3.50
N SER A 75 8.47 11.66 -3.43
CA SER A 75 7.01 11.57 -3.38
C SER A 75 6.45 12.10 -2.07
N ALA A 76 7.06 11.74 -0.94
CA ALA A 76 6.62 12.21 0.38
C ALA A 76 6.66 13.73 0.48
N ILE A 77 7.72 14.37 -0.02
CA ILE A 77 7.87 15.82 -0.06
C ILE A 77 6.76 16.45 -0.91
N ALA A 78 6.54 15.96 -2.14
CA ALA A 78 5.49 16.46 -3.02
C ALA A 78 4.10 16.34 -2.38
N LEU A 79 3.84 15.24 -1.69
CA LEU A 79 2.58 14.97 -1.00
C LEU A 79 2.37 15.80 0.27
N ILE A 80 3.44 16.08 1.03
CA ILE A 80 3.36 17.03 2.15
C ILE A 80 3.06 18.43 1.62
N PHE A 81 3.71 18.88 0.54
CA PHE A 81 3.39 20.15 -0.08
C PHE A 81 1.95 20.22 -0.57
N PHE A 82 1.44 19.14 -1.16
CA PHE A 82 0.05 19.06 -1.59
C PHE A 82 -0.91 19.18 -0.39
N ALA A 83 -0.65 18.46 0.72
CA ALA A 83 -1.44 18.57 1.95
C ALA A 83 -1.46 20.00 2.50
N LEU A 84 -0.29 20.64 2.61
CA LEU A 84 -0.16 22.02 3.08
C LEU A 84 -0.86 23.01 2.15
N GLY A 85 -0.78 22.78 0.83
CA GLY A 85 -1.49 23.57 -0.17
C GLY A 85 -3.00 23.47 -0.04
N MET A 86 -3.54 22.26 0.18
CA MET A 86 -4.98 22.10 0.43
C MET A 86 -5.42 22.77 1.74
N ALA A 87 -4.61 22.68 2.80
CA ALA A 87 -4.94 23.32 4.08
C ALA A 87 -4.96 24.85 4.00
N SER A 88 -4.19 25.45 3.08
CA SER A 88 -4.07 26.91 2.96
C SER A 88 -4.94 27.51 1.84
N TYR A 89 -5.23 26.75 0.79
CA TYR A 89 -5.95 27.23 -0.39
C TYR A 89 -7.20 26.40 -0.73
N GLY A 90 -7.53 25.36 0.05
CA GLY A 90 -8.64 24.43 -0.24
C GLY A 90 -9.97 25.13 -0.49
N ASP A 91 -10.31 26.12 0.34
CA ASP A 91 -11.55 26.91 0.22
C ASP A 91 -11.57 27.81 -1.02
N THR A 92 -10.41 28.12 -1.59
CA THR A 92 -10.26 28.91 -2.82
C THR A 92 -10.14 28.06 -4.09
N MET A 93 -9.91 26.75 -3.94
CA MET A 93 -9.88 25.85 -5.09
C MET A 93 -11.31 25.58 -5.57
N PRO A 94 -11.56 25.59 -6.89
CA PRO A 94 -12.87 25.23 -7.41
C PRO A 94 -13.25 23.81 -6.96
N ALA A 95 -14.43 23.65 -6.37
CA ALA A 95 -14.91 22.37 -5.83
C ALA A 95 -14.82 21.22 -6.84
N GLY A 96 -14.98 21.51 -8.14
CA GLY A 96 -14.85 20.53 -9.22
C GLY A 96 -13.47 19.89 -9.36
N VAL A 97 -12.38 20.55 -8.97
CA VAL A 97 -11.03 19.96 -9.03
C VAL A 97 -10.89 18.84 -7.99
N LEU A 98 -11.25 19.13 -6.75
CA LEU A 98 -11.20 18.16 -5.66
C LEU A 98 -12.16 16.99 -5.92
N HIS A 99 -13.35 17.29 -6.44
CA HIS A 99 -14.29 16.26 -6.87
C HIS A 99 -13.73 15.38 -7.99
N GLY A 100 -13.09 15.97 -9.01
CA GLY A 100 -12.40 15.23 -10.07
C GLY A 100 -11.31 14.29 -9.53
N LEU A 101 -10.57 14.71 -8.49
CA LEU A 101 -9.59 13.86 -7.79
C LEU A 101 -10.25 12.71 -7.02
N LYS A 102 -11.44 12.92 -6.44
CA LYS A 102 -12.22 11.85 -5.82
C LYS A 102 -12.71 10.85 -6.86
N VAL A 103 -13.21 11.34 -8.00
CA VAL A 103 -13.71 10.48 -9.09
C VAL A 103 -12.58 9.63 -9.69
N VAL A 104 -11.39 10.18 -9.91
CA VAL A 104 -10.26 9.39 -10.40
C VAL A 104 -9.78 8.36 -9.38
N ALA A 105 -9.90 8.63 -8.08
CA ALA A 105 -9.61 7.64 -7.05
C ALA A 105 -10.47 6.38 -7.22
N VAL A 106 -11.75 6.50 -7.60
CA VAL A 106 -12.62 5.37 -7.94
C VAL A 106 -12.01 4.53 -9.06
N ALA A 107 -11.62 5.18 -10.16
CA ALA A 107 -11.03 4.48 -11.30
C ALA A 107 -9.73 3.76 -10.93
N VAL A 108 -8.87 4.40 -10.12
CA VAL A 108 -7.60 3.79 -9.72
C VAL A 108 -7.80 2.63 -8.74
N VAL A 109 -8.67 2.76 -7.73
CA VAL A 109 -8.96 1.66 -6.80
C VAL A 109 -9.58 0.49 -7.56
N ALA A 110 -10.52 0.73 -8.47
CA ALA A 110 -11.13 -0.36 -9.22
C ALA A 110 -10.15 -1.01 -10.21
N GLN A 111 -9.23 -0.26 -10.82
CA GLN A 111 -8.13 -0.82 -11.61
C GLN A 111 -7.22 -1.72 -10.75
N ALA A 112 -6.91 -1.31 -9.51
CA ALA A 112 -6.12 -2.10 -8.58
C ALA A 112 -6.84 -3.39 -8.16
N VAL A 113 -8.13 -3.30 -7.80
CA VAL A 113 -8.98 -4.48 -7.47
C VAL A 113 -9.02 -5.45 -8.64
N TRP A 114 -9.26 -4.95 -9.86
CA TRP A 114 -9.32 -5.77 -11.07
C TRP A 114 -8.01 -6.53 -11.33
N GLY A 115 -6.88 -5.82 -11.27
CA GLY A 115 -5.55 -6.42 -11.46
C GLY A 115 -5.21 -7.46 -10.39
N MET A 116 -5.52 -7.16 -9.13
CA MET A 116 -5.27 -8.07 -8.01
C MET A 116 -6.19 -9.29 -8.04
N ALA A 117 -7.48 -9.13 -8.34
CA ALA A 117 -8.42 -10.23 -8.44
C ALA A 117 -7.98 -11.24 -9.51
N ARG A 118 -7.56 -10.77 -10.69
CA ARG A 118 -7.04 -11.63 -11.77
C ARG A 118 -5.82 -12.45 -11.35
N ASN A 119 -4.93 -11.87 -10.54
CA ASN A 119 -3.66 -12.51 -10.18
C ASN A 119 -3.77 -13.37 -8.91
N LEU A 120 -4.57 -12.95 -7.94
CA LEU A 120 -4.63 -13.54 -6.60
C LEU A 120 -5.86 -14.44 -6.41
N CYS A 121 -6.94 -14.19 -7.14
CA CYS A 121 -8.19 -14.97 -7.09
C CYS A 121 -8.53 -15.65 -8.44
N PRO A 122 -7.64 -16.47 -9.03
CA PRO A 122 -7.89 -17.10 -10.33
C PRO A 122 -8.92 -18.25 -10.28
N ASP A 123 -9.23 -18.76 -9.10
CA ASP A 123 -10.06 -19.94 -8.87
C ASP A 123 -11.27 -19.67 -7.96
N ALA A 124 -12.32 -20.49 -8.09
CA ALA A 124 -13.59 -20.32 -7.39
C ALA A 124 -13.47 -20.27 -5.85
N PRO A 125 -12.63 -21.09 -5.18
CA PRO A 125 -12.42 -20.98 -3.74
C PRO A 125 -11.87 -19.62 -3.32
N ARG A 126 -10.87 -19.07 -4.03
CA ARG A 126 -10.31 -17.76 -3.71
C ARG A 126 -11.30 -16.62 -3.98
N ILE A 127 -12.06 -16.70 -5.08
CA ILE A 127 -13.14 -15.74 -5.35
C ILE A 127 -14.20 -15.77 -4.25
N SER A 128 -14.51 -16.96 -3.70
CA SER A 128 -15.46 -17.11 -2.61
C SER A 128 -14.93 -16.51 -1.30
N ILE A 129 -13.65 -16.70 -0.98
CA ILE A 129 -12.99 -16.05 0.17
C ILE A 129 -13.02 -14.52 -0.01
N MET A 130 -12.68 -14.02 -1.20
CA MET A 130 -12.74 -12.59 -1.54
C MET A 130 -14.14 -12.03 -1.31
N ALA A 131 -15.18 -12.66 -1.86
CA ALA A 131 -16.56 -12.21 -1.71
C ALA A 131 -17.03 -12.25 -0.24
N ALA A 132 -16.73 -13.33 0.49
CA ALA A 132 -17.06 -13.44 1.91
C ALA A 132 -16.35 -12.37 2.75
N ALA A 133 -15.06 -12.11 2.48
CA ALA A 133 -14.29 -11.05 3.11
C ALA A 133 -14.90 -9.66 2.83
N THR A 134 -15.30 -9.38 1.58
CA THR A 134 -15.99 -8.14 1.21
C THR A 134 -17.27 -7.97 2.02
N CYS A 135 -18.15 -8.97 2.03
CA CYS A 135 -19.41 -8.90 2.77
C CYS A 135 -19.17 -8.68 4.28
N PHE A 136 -18.23 -9.41 4.87
CA PHE A 136 -17.92 -9.27 6.29
C PHE A 136 -17.42 -7.87 6.63
N VAL A 137 -16.48 -7.32 5.86
CA VAL A 137 -15.91 -5.99 6.13
C VAL A 137 -16.96 -4.89 5.98
N LEU A 138 -17.90 -5.02 5.04
CA LEU A 138 -19.02 -4.09 4.91
C LEU A 138 -19.98 -4.13 6.10
N LEU A 139 -20.17 -5.31 6.71
CA LEU A 139 -21.02 -5.47 7.89
C LEU A 139 -20.31 -5.05 9.18
N VAL A 140 -18.99 -5.18 9.25
CA VAL A 140 -18.16 -4.87 10.43
C VAL A 140 -17.00 -3.96 10.03
N PRO A 141 -17.25 -2.66 9.75
CA PRO A 141 -16.25 -1.72 9.25
C PRO A 141 -15.32 -1.23 10.38
N SER A 142 -14.45 -2.12 10.86
CA SER A 142 -13.47 -1.81 11.91
C SER A 142 -12.10 -2.40 11.59
N ALA A 143 -11.03 -1.80 12.11
CA ALA A 143 -9.66 -2.31 11.96
C ALA A 143 -9.53 -3.76 12.48
N TRP A 144 -10.16 -4.06 13.63
CA TRP A 144 -10.21 -5.42 14.18
C TRP A 144 -11.00 -6.39 13.30
N GLY A 145 -12.07 -5.93 12.65
CA GLY A 145 -12.82 -6.70 11.66
C GLY A 145 -11.93 -7.10 10.47
N GLN A 146 -11.17 -6.16 9.93
CA GLN A 146 -10.22 -6.40 8.84
C GLN A 146 -9.12 -7.40 9.24
N VAL A 147 -8.52 -7.25 10.42
CA VAL A 147 -7.52 -8.20 10.97
C VAL A 147 -8.11 -9.60 11.11
N SER A 148 -9.31 -9.70 11.68
CA SER A 148 -9.98 -10.99 11.92
C SER A 148 -10.24 -11.73 10.61
N VAL A 149 -10.69 -11.01 9.57
CA VAL A 149 -10.90 -11.59 8.23
C VAL A 149 -9.61 -12.12 7.62
N ILE A 150 -8.50 -11.39 7.74
CA ILE A 150 -7.19 -11.84 7.24
C ILE A 150 -6.76 -13.14 7.95
N VAL A 151 -6.89 -13.20 9.27
CA VAL A 151 -6.53 -14.39 10.06
C VAL A 151 -7.41 -15.58 9.68
N LEU A 152 -8.74 -15.40 9.62
CA LEU A 152 -9.68 -16.44 9.23
C LEU A 152 -9.41 -16.94 7.81
N ALA A 153 -9.13 -16.05 6.87
CA ALA A 153 -8.79 -16.42 5.51
C ALA A 153 -7.46 -17.19 5.43
N GLY A 154 -6.48 -16.86 6.26
CA GLY A 154 -5.25 -17.65 6.41
C GLY A 154 -5.52 -19.07 6.92
N ILE A 155 -6.40 -19.22 7.91
CA ILE A 155 -6.81 -20.54 8.43
C ILE A 155 -7.57 -21.33 7.35
N VAL A 156 -8.53 -20.71 6.68
CA VAL A 156 -9.25 -21.33 5.55
C VAL A 156 -8.28 -21.72 4.44
N GLY A 157 -7.29 -20.88 4.14
CA GLY A 157 -6.24 -21.17 3.18
C GLY A 157 -5.43 -22.41 3.53
N LEU A 158 -5.07 -22.59 4.81
CA LEU A 158 -4.39 -23.79 5.31
C LEU A 158 -5.21 -25.07 5.12
N LEU A 159 -6.54 -24.97 5.22
CA LEU A 159 -7.45 -26.12 5.12
C LEU A 159 -7.79 -26.46 3.67
N LEU A 160 -7.95 -25.45 2.81
CA LEU A 160 -8.44 -25.62 1.43
C LEU A 160 -7.33 -25.80 0.40
N PHE A 161 -6.20 -25.10 0.53
CA PHE A 161 -5.18 -25.05 -0.52
C PHE A 161 -4.04 -26.04 -0.29
N LYS A 162 -3.62 -26.68 -1.38
CA LYS A 162 -2.45 -27.58 -1.42
C LYS A 162 -1.49 -27.10 -2.51
N PRO A 163 -0.59 -26.17 -2.17
CA PRO A 163 0.42 -25.66 -3.10
C PRO A 163 1.35 -26.78 -3.56
N GLN A 164 1.91 -26.64 -4.76
CA GLN A 164 2.92 -27.56 -5.29
C GLN A 164 4.32 -27.05 -4.96
N HIS A 165 5.28 -27.95 -4.80
CA HIS A 165 6.68 -27.58 -4.63
C HIS A 165 7.22 -26.94 -5.92
N GLY A 166 7.77 -25.73 -5.82
CA GLY A 166 8.44 -25.06 -6.95
C GLY A 166 9.89 -25.53 -7.12
N ASP A 167 10.40 -25.45 -8.36
CA ASP A 167 11.72 -25.89 -8.83
C ASP A 167 12.93 -25.17 -8.21
N THR A 168 14.15 -25.63 -8.54
CA THR A 168 15.47 -25.17 -8.09
C THR A 168 15.63 -23.64 -7.95
N HIS A 169 16.29 -23.20 -6.87
CA HIS A 169 16.52 -21.78 -6.54
C HIS A 169 18.00 -21.47 -6.33
N ASP A 170 18.38 -20.23 -6.62
CA ASP A 170 19.71 -19.72 -6.29
C ASP A 170 19.65 -19.06 -4.89
N PRO A 171 20.66 -19.26 -4.03
CA PRO A 171 20.71 -18.56 -2.75
C PRO A 171 20.76 -17.05 -2.99
N LEU A 172 19.92 -16.30 -2.28
CA LEU A 172 19.99 -14.84 -2.31
C LEU A 172 21.39 -14.39 -1.84
N PRO A 173 22.04 -13.43 -2.50
CA PRO A 173 23.38 -12.96 -2.15
C PRO A 173 23.42 -12.11 -0.85
N ILE A 174 22.39 -12.23 0.00
CA ILE A 174 22.20 -11.45 1.21
C ILE A 174 22.34 -12.38 2.42
N SER A 175 23.43 -12.23 3.17
CA SER A 175 23.68 -13.03 4.36
C SER A 175 23.41 -12.21 5.63
N VAL A 176 22.18 -12.28 6.14
CA VAL A 176 21.87 -11.84 7.51
C VAL A 176 21.98 -13.03 8.45
N ARG A 177 22.67 -12.87 9.58
CA ARG A 177 22.84 -13.95 10.56
C ARG A 177 21.50 -14.26 11.23
N ARG A 178 21.15 -15.55 11.41
CA ARG A 178 19.85 -15.98 12.00
C ARG A 178 19.50 -15.29 13.33
N ARG A 179 20.48 -15.09 14.23
CA ARG A 179 20.26 -14.39 15.51
C ARG A 179 19.81 -12.93 15.32
N ILE A 180 20.36 -12.25 14.33
CA ILE A 180 19.99 -10.86 13.98
C ILE A 180 18.58 -10.86 13.36
N GLY A 181 18.28 -11.84 12.51
CA GLY A 181 16.92 -12.02 11.97
C GLY A 181 15.87 -12.20 13.08
N LEU A 182 16.15 -13.06 14.07
CA LEU A 182 15.27 -13.25 15.23
C LEU A 182 15.07 -11.96 16.03
N PHE A 183 16.12 -11.16 16.21
CA PHE A 183 16.01 -9.87 16.89
C PHE A 183 15.04 -8.93 16.16
N TRP A 184 15.18 -8.78 14.84
CA TRP A 184 14.30 -7.92 14.05
C TRP A 184 12.86 -8.42 14.00
N LEU A 185 12.66 -9.74 13.90
CA LEU A 185 11.32 -10.34 13.99
C LEU A 185 10.70 -10.16 15.38
N ALA A 186 11.48 -10.35 16.45
CA ALA A 186 11.01 -10.12 17.81
C ALA A 186 10.62 -8.65 18.01
N LEU A 187 11.46 -7.72 17.55
CA LEU A 187 11.15 -6.29 17.60
C LEU A 187 9.89 -5.96 16.80
N PHE A 188 9.71 -6.57 15.62
CA PHE A 188 8.50 -6.40 14.82
C PHE A 188 7.24 -6.78 15.60
N PHE A 189 7.20 -7.96 16.20
CA PHE A 189 6.04 -8.43 16.96
C PHE A 189 5.83 -7.66 18.28
N VAL A 190 6.92 -7.30 18.96
CA VAL A 190 6.86 -6.47 20.17
C VAL A 190 6.23 -5.10 19.85
N LEU A 191 6.60 -4.47 18.74
CA LEU A 191 5.99 -3.20 18.34
C LEU A 191 4.54 -3.40 17.86
N LEU A 192 4.26 -4.45 17.09
CA LEU A 192 2.91 -4.73 16.57
C LEU A 192 1.89 -4.97 17.69
N LEU A 193 2.28 -5.67 18.75
CA LEU A 193 1.42 -5.99 19.89
C LEU A 193 1.52 -4.94 20.99
N GLY A 194 2.69 -4.33 21.18
CA GLY A 194 2.96 -3.38 22.25
C GLY A 194 2.44 -1.98 21.97
N LEU A 195 2.53 -1.48 20.72
CA LEU A 195 2.05 -0.13 20.38
C LEU A 195 0.55 0.08 20.63
N PRO A 196 -0.37 -0.85 20.24
CA PRO A 196 -1.79 -0.68 20.55
C PRO A 196 -2.06 -0.66 22.07
N LEU A 197 -1.37 -1.50 22.83
CA LEU A 197 -1.49 -1.56 24.29
C LEU A 197 -0.99 -0.28 24.94
N LEU A 198 0.15 0.24 24.48
CA LEU A 198 0.71 1.50 24.97
C LEU A 198 -0.18 2.69 24.60
N ALA A 199 -0.71 2.74 23.38
CA ALA A 199 -1.62 3.79 22.93
C ALA A 199 -2.94 3.80 23.72
N ALA A 200 -3.42 2.63 24.16
CA ALA A 200 -4.62 2.52 24.99
C ALA A 200 -4.41 3.05 26.42
N VAL A 201 -3.19 2.94 26.97
CA VAL A 201 -2.85 3.40 28.33
C VAL A 201 -2.40 4.85 28.34
N ILE A 202 -1.69 5.29 27.30
CA ILE A 202 -1.08 6.62 27.19
C ILE A 202 -1.75 7.37 26.03
N PRO A 203 -2.75 8.24 26.31
CA PRO A 203 -3.53 8.92 25.27
C PRO A 203 -2.77 10.10 24.65
N ILE A 204 -1.65 9.82 23.97
CA ILE A 204 -0.85 10.79 23.24
C ILE A 204 -1.07 10.58 21.73
N GLN A 205 -1.46 11.64 21.03
CA GLN A 205 -1.76 11.61 19.59
C GLN A 205 -0.62 11.02 18.76
N THR A 206 0.63 11.42 19.02
CA THR A 206 1.81 10.87 18.32
C THR A 206 1.93 9.36 18.47
N LEU A 207 1.63 8.82 19.65
CA LEU A 207 1.69 7.38 19.89
C LEU A 207 0.56 6.65 19.15
N ALA A 208 -0.64 7.22 19.14
CA ALA A 208 -1.76 6.70 18.36
C ALA A 208 -1.46 6.71 16.84
N MET A 209 -0.83 7.77 16.33
CA MET A 209 -0.37 7.84 14.93
C MET A 209 0.68 6.78 14.64
N VAL A 210 1.69 6.62 15.50
CA VAL A 210 2.72 5.59 15.32
C VAL A 210 2.10 4.20 15.32
N ASP A 211 1.20 3.91 16.26
CA ASP A 211 0.46 2.64 16.33
C ASP A 211 -0.35 2.38 15.05
N ALA A 212 -1.25 3.29 14.68
CA ALA A 212 -2.14 3.13 13.54
C ALA A 212 -1.37 2.90 12.22
N PHE A 213 -0.35 3.72 11.96
CA PHE A 213 0.43 3.62 10.72
C PHE A 213 1.38 2.40 10.74
N TYR A 214 1.96 2.05 11.89
CA TYR A 214 2.76 0.83 12.03
C TYR A 214 1.92 -0.43 11.82
N ARG A 215 0.72 -0.49 12.42
CA ARG A 215 -0.23 -1.59 12.23
C ARG A 215 -0.69 -1.67 10.77
N ALA A 216 -1.10 -0.56 10.18
CA ALA A 216 -1.47 -0.52 8.76
C ALA A 216 -0.31 -1.02 7.86
N GLY A 217 0.92 -0.55 8.09
CA GLY A 217 2.10 -1.01 7.34
C GLY A 217 2.44 -2.49 7.53
N SER A 218 2.04 -3.08 8.67
CA SER A 218 2.30 -4.49 9.03
C SER A 218 1.28 -5.48 8.47
N LEU A 219 0.12 -5.01 8.01
CA LEU A 219 -1.02 -5.85 7.63
C LEU A 219 -1.37 -5.80 6.14
N VAL A 220 -0.58 -5.08 5.35
CA VAL A 220 -0.79 -4.95 3.91
C VAL A 220 -0.14 -6.11 3.17
N PHE A 221 -0.90 -6.91 2.45
CA PHE A 221 -0.36 -7.89 1.51
C PHE A 221 -0.70 -7.48 0.07
N GLY A 222 0.07 -7.89 -0.93
CA GLY A 222 -0.40 -7.84 -2.33
C GLY A 222 -0.39 -6.49 -3.05
N GLY A 223 0.22 -5.43 -2.52
CA GLY A 223 0.49 -4.20 -3.27
C GLY A 223 0.13 -2.90 -2.53
N GLY A 224 0.59 -1.77 -3.07
CA GLY A 224 0.46 -0.46 -2.40
C GLY A 224 -0.99 -0.04 -2.11
N HIS A 225 -1.97 -0.48 -2.90
CA HIS A 225 -3.36 -0.02 -2.79
C HIS A 225 -4.10 -0.59 -1.59
N VAL A 226 -3.72 -1.80 -1.14
CA VAL A 226 -4.35 -2.52 -0.03
C VAL A 226 -4.25 -1.77 1.30
N VAL A 227 -3.30 -0.84 1.40
CA VAL A 227 -3.15 0.02 2.58
C VAL A 227 -4.29 1.01 2.75
N LEU A 228 -5.04 1.30 1.68
CA LEU A 228 -6.07 2.32 1.66
C LEU A 228 -7.20 2.03 2.67
N PRO A 229 -7.89 0.87 2.64
CA PRO A 229 -8.94 0.56 3.63
C PRO A 229 -8.43 0.56 5.07
N LEU A 230 -7.18 0.13 5.29
CA LEU A 230 -6.58 0.10 6.62
C LEU A 230 -6.35 1.53 7.13
N LEU A 231 -5.73 2.39 6.32
CA LEU A 231 -5.50 3.79 6.70
C LEU A 231 -6.82 4.55 6.86
N GLN A 232 -7.78 4.35 5.95
CA GLN A 232 -9.07 5.02 6.01
C GLN A 232 -9.81 4.69 7.31
N ALA A 233 -9.83 3.41 7.71
CA ALA A 233 -10.49 2.95 8.93
C ALA A 233 -9.83 3.50 10.21
N GLU A 234 -8.57 3.90 10.14
CA GLU A 234 -7.83 4.48 11.27
C GLU A 234 -7.98 6.01 11.34
N VAL A 235 -7.92 6.71 10.21
CA VAL A 235 -7.84 8.19 10.19
C VAL A 235 -9.18 8.89 10.06
N VAL A 236 -10.17 8.29 9.38
CA VAL A 236 -11.45 8.95 9.14
C VAL A 236 -12.39 8.85 10.35
N PRO A 237 -12.65 7.66 10.92
CA PRO A 237 -13.51 7.55 12.10
C PRO A 237 -12.95 8.26 13.35
N SER A 238 -11.63 8.40 13.43
CA SER A 238 -10.95 9.11 14.53
C SER A 238 -11.03 10.64 14.40
N GLY A 239 -11.55 11.17 13.28
CA GLY A 239 -11.60 12.61 13.00
C GLY A 239 -10.23 13.23 12.73
N TRP A 240 -9.20 12.39 12.50
CA TRP A 240 -7.85 12.85 12.21
C TRP A 240 -7.77 13.49 10.83
N VAL A 241 -8.43 12.91 9.83
CA VAL A 241 -8.54 13.44 8.46
C VAL A 241 -9.94 13.17 7.95
N ASP A 242 -10.58 14.18 7.35
CA ASP A 242 -11.90 14.00 6.74
C ASP A 242 -11.86 13.15 5.47
N ASN A 243 -12.99 12.52 5.13
CA ASN A 243 -13.06 11.59 4.00
C ASN A 243 -12.78 12.26 2.64
N ASP A 244 -13.15 13.52 2.47
CA ASP A 244 -12.94 14.25 1.22
C ASP A 244 -11.45 14.56 0.95
N PRO A 245 -10.70 15.20 1.88
CA PRO A 245 -9.25 15.32 1.78
C PRO A 245 -8.53 13.98 1.63
N PHE A 246 -9.01 12.93 2.30
CA PHE A 246 -8.45 11.59 2.18
C PHE A 246 -8.50 11.07 0.73
N LEU A 247 -9.65 11.16 0.08
CA LEU A 247 -9.84 10.67 -1.29
C LEU A 247 -9.15 11.55 -2.33
N ALA A 248 -9.19 12.88 -2.15
CA ALA A 248 -8.45 13.81 -3.01
C ALA A 248 -6.93 13.58 -2.92
N GLY A 249 -6.40 13.42 -1.70
CA GLY A 249 -5.00 13.09 -1.47
C GLY A 249 -4.60 11.74 -2.04
N TYR A 250 -5.47 10.74 -1.96
CA TYR A 250 -5.22 9.44 -2.58
C TYR A 250 -5.17 9.55 -4.12
N GLY A 251 -6.09 10.31 -4.73
CA GLY A 251 -6.04 10.63 -6.15
C GLY A 251 -4.72 11.30 -6.54
N ALA A 252 -4.30 12.31 -5.78
CA ALA A 252 -3.04 13.02 -5.98
C ALA A 252 -1.82 12.09 -5.83
N ALA A 253 -1.82 11.16 -4.88
CA ALA A 253 -0.74 10.20 -4.68
C ALA A 253 -0.46 9.32 -5.90
N GLN A 254 -1.43 9.13 -6.79
CA GLN A 254 -1.25 8.39 -8.05
C GLN A 254 -0.55 9.21 -9.13
N ALA A 255 -0.52 10.54 -8.99
CA ALA A 255 0.17 11.43 -9.92
C ALA A 255 1.66 11.63 -9.59
N VAL A 256 2.12 11.12 -8.45
CA VAL A 256 3.49 11.32 -7.96
C VAL A 256 4.32 10.05 -8.16
N PRO A 257 5.58 10.13 -8.62
CA PRO A 257 6.43 8.95 -8.76
C PRO A 257 6.84 8.38 -7.41
N GLY A 258 7.00 7.04 -7.36
CA GLY A 258 7.43 6.33 -6.15
C GLY A 258 6.30 5.56 -5.44
N PRO A 259 6.52 5.14 -4.19
CA PRO A 259 5.63 4.22 -3.52
C PRO A 259 4.35 4.89 -3.03
N LEU A 260 3.20 4.25 -3.26
CA LEU A 260 1.89 4.74 -2.80
C LEU A 260 1.80 4.92 -1.28
N PHE A 261 2.64 4.19 -0.51
CA PHE A 261 2.75 4.35 0.94
C PHE A 261 3.21 5.76 1.37
N THR A 262 3.77 6.56 0.45
CA THR A 262 4.05 7.99 0.69
C THR A 262 2.78 8.81 0.95
N PHE A 263 1.61 8.27 0.63
CA PHE A 263 0.31 8.80 1.08
C PHE A 263 0.23 8.96 2.60
N ALA A 264 0.98 8.16 3.38
CA ALA A 264 1.09 8.35 4.82
C ALA A 264 1.68 9.72 5.21
N ALA A 265 2.61 10.24 4.41
CA ALA A 265 3.18 11.57 4.62
C ALA A 265 2.14 12.67 4.36
N PHE A 266 1.31 12.50 3.33
CA PHE A 266 0.15 13.37 3.11
C PHE A 266 -0.79 13.33 4.30
N LEU A 267 -1.21 12.14 4.74
CA LEU A 267 -2.18 12.00 5.84
C LEU A 267 -1.65 12.62 7.14
N GLY A 268 -0.39 12.36 7.48
CA GLY A 268 0.25 12.98 8.63
C GLY A 268 0.35 14.50 8.53
N ALA A 269 0.54 15.03 7.32
CA ALA A 269 0.57 16.46 7.09
C ALA A 269 -0.82 17.11 7.13
N SER A 270 -1.86 16.39 6.71
CA SER A 270 -3.26 16.83 6.63
C SER A 270 -4.07 16.57 7.90
N MET A 271 -3.41 16.22 9.02
CA MET A 271 -4.10 15.95 10.28
C MET A 271 -4.83 17.20 10.79
N ASN A 272 -6.04 17.02 11.30
CA ASN A 272 -6.83 18.08 11.96
C ASN A 272 -6.27 18.46 13.33
N HIS A 273 -5.50 17.57 13.95
CA HIS A 273 -4.95 17.72 15.30
C HIS A 273 -3.43 17.52 15.29
N ALA A 274 -2.70 18.29 16.09
CA ALA A 274 -1.24 18.19 16.17
C ALA A 274 -0.78 16.79 16.66
N PRO A 275 0.29 16.22 16.09
CA PRO A 275 1.22 16.83 15.12
C PRO A 275 0.70 16.81 13.67
N THR A 276 0.85 17.95 12.97
CA THR A 276 0.45 18.15 11.56
C THR A 276 1.66 18.56 10.69
N GLY A 277 1.43 18.86 9.41
CA GLY A 277 2.45 19.37 8.48
C GLY A 277 3.65 18.44 8.33
N TRP A 278 4.86 19.01 8.27
CA TRP A 278 6.10 18.24 8.11
C TRP A 278 6.31 17.21 9.23
N LEU A 279 6.04 17.58 10.49
CA LEU A 279 6.27 16.70 11.63
C LEU A 279 5.31 15.51 11.58
N GLY A 280 4.02 15.76 11.41
CA GLY A 280 3.03 14.68 11.27
C GLY A 280 3.31 13.80 10.06
N GLY A 281 3.66 14.40 8.92
CA GLY A 281 4.02 13.68 7.70
C GLY A 281 5.23 12.76 7.88
N LEU A 282 6.29 13.22 8.53
CA LEU A 282 7.48 12.40 8.82
C LEU A 282 7.19 11.28 9.82
N ILE A 283 6.40 11.53 10.86
CA ILE A 283 6.01 10.51 11.85
C ILE A 283 5.26 9.37 11.16
N CYS A 284 4.21 9.69 10.41
CA CYS A 284 3.40 8.69 9.71
C CYS A 284 4.21 7.94 8.64
N LEU A 285 5.09 8.64 7.92
CA LEU A 285 5.97 8.02 6.93
C LEU A 285 6.94 7.02 7.55
N LEU A 286 7.57 7.37 8.67
CA LEU A 286 8.48 6.46 9.37
C LEU A 286 7.73 5.27 9.96
N ALA A 287 6.58 5.53 10.60
CA ALA A 287 5.76 4.49 11.21
C ALA A 287 5.27 3.45 10.19
N ILE A 288 4.79 3.89 9.02
CA ILE A 288 4.25 2.97 8.01
C ILE A 288 5.32 2.10 7.33
N PHE A 289 6.56 2.59 7.22
CA PHE A 289 7.66 1.86 6.60
C PHE A 289 8.51 1.06 7.58
N ALA A 290 8.51 1.39 8.88
CA ALA A 290 9.26 0.65 9.90
C ALA A 290 9.01 -0.88 9.86
N PRO A 291 7.76 -1.39 9.75
CA PRO A 291 7.49 -2.81 9.58
C PRO A 291 8.29 -3.46 8.45
N SER A 292 8.42 -2.77 7.33
CA SER A 292 9.11 -3.30 6.14
C SER A 292 10.61 -3.48 6.36
N PHE A 293 11.26 -2.56 7.07
CA PHE A 293 12.66 -2.72 7.45
C PHE A 293 12.83 -3.94 8.36
N LEU A 294 12.00 -4.04 9.40
CA LEU A 294 12.06 -5.13 10.38
C LEU A 294 11.78 -6.50 9.73
N LEU A 295 10.78 -6.57 8.85
CA LEU A 295 10.37 -7.80 8.18
C LEU A 295 11.38 -8.25 7.12
N VAL A 296 11.89 -7.34 6.29
CA VAL A 296 12.92 -7.69 5.30
C VAL A 296 14.17 -8.22 6.01
N MET A 297 14.69 -7.48 6.98
CA MET A 297 15.90 -7.87 7.72
C MET A 297 15.68 -9.12 8.57
N GLY A 298 14.46 -9.27 9.12
CA GLY A 298 14.05 -10.38 9.96
C GLY A 298 13.84 -11.68 9.22
N ALA A 299 13.20 -11.64 8.05
CA ALA A 299 12.77 -12.83 7.30
C ALA A 299 13.84 -13.36 6.34
N LEU A 300 14.77 -12.52 5.86
CA LEU A 300 15.85 -12.93 4.95
C LEU A 300 16.57 -14.22 5.37
N PRO A 301 17.00 -14.41 6.64
CA PRO A 301 17.69 -15.64 7.08
C PRO A 301 16.83 -16.91 7.06
N PHE A 302 15.50 -16.76 6.97
CA PHE A 302 14.52 -17.86 7.05
C PHE A 302 13.80 -18.09 5.72
N TRP A 303 14.06 -17.26 4.71
CA TRP A 303 13.31 -17.26 3.46
C TRP A 303 13.27 -18.62 2.76
N GLU A 304 14.40 -19.32 2.69
CA GLU A 304 14.47 -20.64 2.06
C GLU A 304 13.57 -21.67 2.75
N TYR A 305 13.49 -21.64 4.08
CA TYR A 305 12.60 -22.51 4.85
C TYR A 305 11.13 -22.11 4.65
N LEU A 306 10.85 -20.81 4.73
CA LEU A 306 9.50 -20.27 4.68
C LEU A 306 8.85 -20.48 3.31
N ARG A 307 9.64 -20.33 2.24
CA ARG A 307 9.21 -20.58 0.86
C ARG A 307 8.95 -22.06 0.60
N ARG A 308 9.72 -22.99 1.18
CA ARG A 308 9.50 -24.44 1.02
C ARG A 308 8.32 -24.97 1.82
N SER A 309 7.83 -24.21 2.80
CA SER A 309 6.68 -24.60 3.60
C SER A 309 5.37 -24.50 2.81
N LEU A 310 4.83 -25.65 2.42
CA LEU A 310 3.52 -25.72 1.75
C LEU A 310 2.39 -25.12 2.61
N ARG A 311 2.48 -25.25 3.94
CA ARG A 311 1.50 -24.65 4.87
C ARG A 311 1.52 -23.14 4.78
N THR A 312 2.70 -22.54 4.76
CA THR A 312 2.83 -21.08 4.70
C THR A 312 2.31 -20.54 3.38
N GLN A 313 2.64 -21.21 2.28
CA GLN A 313 2.09 -20.87 0.97
C GLN A 313 0.55 -20.99 0.95
N ALA A 314 -0.01 -22.05 1.52
CA ALA A 314 -1.47 -22.26 1.59
C ALA A 314 -2.18 -21.15 2.37
N ALA A 315 -1.64 -20.76 3.53
CA ALA A 315 -2.17 -19.64 4.31
C ALA A 315 -2.17 -18.33 3.51
N LEU A 316 -1.07 -18.03 2.82
CA LEU A 316 -0.95 -16.81 2.02
C LEU A 316 -1.94 -16.74 0.86
N LEU A 317 -2.29 -17.86 0.23
CA LEU A 317 -3.31 -17.88 -0.82
C LEU A 317 -4.67 -17.42 -0.28
N GLY A 318 -5.03 -17.85 0.92
CA GLY A 318 -6.24 -17.39 1.60
C GLY A 318 -6.18 -15.91 2.01
N ILE A 319 -5.07 -15.49 2.63
CA ILE A 319 -4.83 -14.10 3.02
C ILE A 319 -4.92 -13.16 1.81
N ASN A 320 -4.26 -13.49 0.70
CA ASN A 320 -4.26 -12.72 -0.52
C ASN A 320 -5.68 -12.56 -1.08
N ALA A 321 -6.50 -13.61 -1.04
CA ALA A 321 -7.89 -13.54 -1.48
C ALA A 321 -8.74 -12.60 -0.61
N ALA A 322 -8.61 -12.70 0.72
CA ALA A 322 -9.30 -11.80 1.63
C ALA A 322 -8.89 -10.33 1.44
N VAL A 323 -7.61 -10.09 1.19
CA VAL A 323 -7.07 -8.76 0.92
C VAL A 323 -7.68 -8.12 -0.33
N VAL A 324 -7.89 -8.89 -1.41
CA VAL A 324 -8.68 -8.41 -2.56
C VAL A 324 -10.11 -8.07 -2.12
N GLY A 325 -10.70 -8.86 -1.22
CA GLY A 325 -12.02 -8.62 -0.66
C GLY A 325 -12.13 -7.33 0.17
N LEU A 326 -11.11 -7.01 0.99
CA LEU A 326 -11.00 -5.75 1.74
C LEU A 326 -10.95 -4.55 0.79
N LEU A 327 -10.17 -4.64 -0.27
CA LEU A 327 -10.09 -3.59 -1.29
C LEU A 327 -11.41 -3.42 -2.04
N LEU A 328 -12.08 -4.51 -2.38
CA LEU A 328 -13.39 -4.46 -3.03
C LEU A 328 -14.45 -3.83 -2.11
N ALA A 329 -14.39 -4.09 -0.79
CA ALA A 329 -15.23 -3.41 0.18
C ALA A 329 -14.93 -1.90 0.21
N ALA A 330 -13.64 -1.51 0.24
CA ALA A 330 -13.19 -0.12 0.21
C ALA A 330 -13.64 0.62 -1.06
N LEU A 331 -13.58 -0.08 -2.20
CA LEU A 331 -14.03 0.44 -3.49
C LEU A 331 -15.50 0.80 -3.43
N TYR A 332 -16.35 -0.06 -2.86
CA TYR A 332 -17.75 0.25 -2.67
C TYR A 332 -17.95 1.38 -1.64
N GLN A 333 -17.45 1.19 -0.42
CA GLN A 333 -17.57 2.14 0.68
C GLN A 333 -16.18 2.35 1.33
N PRO A 334 -15.66 3.59 1.40
CA PRO A 334 -16.32 4.85 1.03
C PRO A 334 -16.07 5.30 -0.41
N VAL A 335 -15.18 4.66 -1.18
CA VAL A 335 -14.61 5.27 -2.40
C VAL A 335 -15.69 5.58 -3.45
N TRP A 336 -16.54 4.61 -3.81
CA TRP A 336 -17.60 4.82 -4.79
C TRP A 336 -18.70 5.73 -4.28
N THR A 337 -19.24 5.42 -3.10
CA THR A 337 -20.42 6.10 -2.53
C THR A 337 -20.18 7.57 -2.18
N SER A 338 -18.92 7.97 -1.94
CA SER A 338 -18.57 9.36 -1.65
C SER A 338 -18.08 10.16 -2.86
N ALA A 339 -17.88 9.53 -4.01
CA ALA A 339 -17.37 10.19 -5.22
C ALA A 339 -18.36 10.17 -6.39
N ILE A 340 -19.22 9.15 -6.51
CA ILE A 340 -20.15 9.00 -7.62
C ILE A 340 -21.56 9.37 -7.15
N HIS A 341 -22.00 10.59 -7.46
CA HIS A 341 -23.32 11.11 -7.07
C HIS A 341 -24.29 11.21 -8.26
N GLY A 342 -23.79 11.20 -9.50
CA GLY A 342 -24.63 11.23 -10.69
C GLY A 342 -23.98 10.65 -11.95
N PRO A 343 -24.69 10.68 -13.09
CA PRO A 343 -24.21 10.12 -14.36
C PRO A 343 -22.91 10.75 -14.87
N GLN A 344 -22.69 12.03 -14.59
CA GLN A 344 -21.46 12.75 -14.97
C GLN A 344 -20.22 12.21 -14.26
N ASP A 345 -20.33 11.92 -12.96
CA ASP A 345 -19.24 11.36 -12.16
C ASP A 345 -18.93 9.95 -12.64
N PHE A 346 -19.97 9.16 -12.92
CA PHE A 346 -19.83 7.83 -13.49
C PHE A 346 -19.15 7.89 -14.87
N GLY A 347 -19.54 8.83 -15.73
CA GLY A 347 -18.92 9.03 -17.04
C GLY A 347 -17.43 9.37 -16.94
N LEU A 348 -17.08 10.28 -16.03
CA LEU A 348 -15.68 10.64 -15.77
C LEU A 348 -14.88 9.45 -15.21
N ALA A 349 -15.43 8.72 -14.24
CA ALA A 349 -14.81 7.50 -13.69
C ALA A 349 -14.59 6.43 -14.77
N LEU A 350 -15.56 6.25 -15.67
CA LEU A 350 -15.48 5.29 -16.77
C LEU A 350 -14.39 5.68 -17.76
N VAL A 351 -14.31 6.95 -18.16
CA VAL A 351 -13.24 7.46 -19.04
C VAL A 351 -11.87 7.28 -18.38
N ALA A 352 -11.74 7.64 -17.10
CA ALA A 352 -10.51 7.44 -16.35
C ALA A 352 -10.11 5.96 -16.26
N MET A 353 -11.08 5.06 -16.04
CA MET A 353 -10.86 3.61 -16.03
C MET A 353 -10.34 3.11 -17.38
N VAL A 354 -10.98 3.53 -18.47
CA VAL A 354 -10.59 3.13 -19.83
C VAL A 354 -9.21 3.66 -20.18
N ALA A 355 -8.92 4.90 -19.80
CA ALA A 355 -7.61 5.52 -19.95
C ALA A 355 -6.51 4.73 -19.23
N LEU A 356 -6.75 4.27 -18.00
CA LEU A 356 -5.79 3.52 -17.21
C LEU A 356 -5.60 2.07 -17.72
N ILE A 357 -6.70 1.35 -17.98
CA ILE A 357 -6.66 -0.09 -18.28
C ILE A 357 -6.35 -0.35 -19.76
N PHE A 358 -7.06 0.33 -20.66
CA PHE A 358 -7.05 -0.01 -22.09
C PHE A 358 -6.11 0.90 -22.89
N TRP A 359 -6.14 2.21 -22.64
CA TRP A 359 -5.21 3.14 -23.30
C TRP A 359 -3.82 3.14 -22.66
N LYS A 360 -3.70 2.57 -21.45
CA LYS A 360 -2.45 2.49 -20.68
C LYS A 360 -1.80 3.87 -20.50
N LEU A 361 -2.63 4.91 -20.37
CA LEU A 361 -2.14 6.24 -20.08
C LEU A 361 -1.47 6.24 -18.71
N PRO A 362 -0.37 7.00 -18.53
CA PRO A 362 0.30 7.07 -17.25
C PRO A 362 -0.64 7.70 -16.20
N PRO A 363 -0.69 7.17 -14.97
CA PRO A 363 -1.66 7.60 -13.96
C PRO A 363 -1.68 9.11 -13.69
N TRP A 364 -0.53 9.78 -13.74
CA TRP A 364 -0.45 11.23 -13.54
C TRP A 364 -1.23 12.04 -14.58
N LEU A 365 -1.28 11.60 -15.85
CA LEU A 365 -2.08 12.26 -16.88
C LEU A 365 -3.57 12.10 -16.59
N VAL A 366 -3.98 10.91 -16.14
CA VAL A 366 -5.39 10.62 -15.85
C VAL A 366 -5.85 11.43 -14.62
N VAL A 367 -5.00 11.56 -13.61
CA VAL A 367 -5.30 12.37 -12.42
C VAL A 367 -5.43 13.86 -12.77
N LEU A 368 -4.46 14.44 -13.49
CA LEU A 368 -4.53 15.84 -13.92
C LEU A 368 -5.74 16.09 -14.83
N GLY A 369 -5.96 15.20 -15.80
CA GLY A 369 -7.11 15.28 -16.71
C GLY A 369 -8.44 15.21 -15.97
N SER A 370 -8.56 14.34 -14.96
CA SER A 370 -9.78 14.24 -14.15
C SER A 370 -10.00 15.46 -13.27
N GLY A 371 -8.94 16.07 -12.71
CA GLY A 371 -9.05 17.34 -12.00
C GLY A 371 -9.54 18.48 -12.89
N VAL A 372 -9.02 18.57 -14.12
CA VAL A 372 -9.45 19.58 -15.10
C VAL A 372 -10.89 19.33 -15.58
N LEU A 373 -11.23 18.09 -15.91
CA LEU A 373 -12.59 17.73 -16.35
C LEU A 373 -13.62 17.93 -15.24
N GLY A 374 -13.29 17.56 -14.00
CA GLY A 374 -14.13 17.82 -12.84
C GLY A 374 -14.38 19.31 -12.63
N TRP A 375 -13.35 20.14 -12.80
CA TRP A 375 -13.50 21.59 -12.79
C TRP A 375 -14.43 22.10 -13.90
N LEU A 376 -14.21 21.68 -15.15
CA LEU A 376 -15.05 22.09 -16.27
C LEU A 376 -16.52 21.70 -16.06
N LEU A 377 -16.79 20.47 -15.61
CA LEU A 377 -18.14 20.01 -15.30
C LEU A 377 -18.82 20.86 -14.22
N SER A 378 -18.06 21.33 -13.21
CA SER A 378 -18.58 22.22 -12.17
C SER A 378 -18.87 23.67 -12.62
N THR A 379 -18.39 24.06 -13.80
CA THR A 379 -18.58 25.42 -14.35
C THR A 379 -19.68 25.50 -15.42
N VAL A 380 -20.04 24.36 -16.00
CA VAL A 380 -21.01 24.25 -17.11
C VAL A 380 -22.42 23.88 -16.64
N LEU A 381 -22.52 23.30 -15.44
CA LEU A 381 -23.76 22.92 -14.75
C LEU A 381 -23.93 23.79 -13.51
#